data_AF-A0A4R2KWX0-F1
#
_entry.id   AF-A0A4R2KWX0-F1
#
_cell.length_a   1.000
_cell.length_b   1.000
_cell.length_c   1.000
_cell.angle_alpha   90.00
_cell.angle_beta   90.00
_cell.angle_gamma   90.00
#
_symmetry.space_group_name_H-M   'P 1'
#
loop_
_entity.id
_entity.type
_entity.pdbx_description
1 polymer ?
#
loop_
_entity_poly.entity_id
_entity_poly.type
_entity_poly.pdbx_seq_one_letter_code
_entity_poly.pdbx_strand_id
1 'polypeptide(L)'
;NYDLKKVVTVSSFQNALFFVDFWFQLARWIDSTILDALYGWGFGADRPHTNFDPLIGLNNAFGDMLLNFVMAMMFIVLPTFWVMALAWAGVRTGNIVQGLSTATSDAKGAGGRGAGMAMSAVSKK
;
A
#
# COMPACT_ATOMS: atom_id res chain seq x y z
N ASN A 1 12.86 -27.51 -14.52
CA ASN A 1 12.81 -26.18 -15.14
C ASN A 1 12.24 -25.21 -14.10
N TYR A 2 13.08 -24.53 -13.34
CA TYR A 2 12.63 -23.53 -12.36
C TYR A 2 12.24 -22.28 -13.13
N ASP A 3 10.96 -21.98 -13.15
CA ASP A 3 10.43 -20.83 -13.85
C ASP A 3 10.79 -19.57 -13.04
N LEU A 4 11.84 -18.86 -13.48
CA LEU A 4 12.32 -17.62 -12.85
C LEU A 4 11.17 -16.64 -12.61
N LYS A 5 10.20 -16.62 -13.52
CA LYS A 5 9.02 -15.77 -13.41
C LYS A 5 8.20 -16.09 -12.17
N LYS A 6 8.06 -17.38 -11.83
CA LYS A 6 7.37 -17.82 -10.61
C LYS A 6 8.14 -17.42 -9.36
N VAL A 7 9.47 -17.58 -9.37
CA VAL A 7 10.32 -17.20 -8.21
C VAL A 7 10.27 -15.69 -7.95
N VAL A 8 10.36 -14.86 -9.00
CA VAL A 8 10.26 -13.40 -8.88
C VAL A 8 8.86 -12.98 -8.41
N THR A 9 7.81 -13.63 -8.91
CA THR A 9 6.43 -13.35 -8.49
C THR A 9 6.23 -13.69 -7.00
N VAL A 10 6.63 -14.90 -6.58
CA VAL A 10 6.49 -15.36 -5.19
C VAL A 10 7.31 -14.49 -4.24
N SER A 11 8.55 -14.13 -4.58
CA SER A 11 9.37 -13.24 -3.74
C SER A 11 8.78 -11.83 -3.61
N SER A 12 8.16 -11.31 -4.67
CA SER A 12 7.47 -10.02 -4.63
C SER A 12 6.24 -10.05 -3.72
N PHE A 13 5.44 -11.12 -3.80
CA PHE A 13 4.31 -11.34 -2.87
C PHE A 13 4.78 -11.54 -1.43
N GLN A 14 5.83 -12.33 -1.23
CA GLN A 14 6.42 -12.57 0.08
C GLN A 14 6.91 -11.26 0.71
N ASN A 15 7.63 -10.43 -0.04
CA ASN A 15 8.04 -9.10 0.43
C ASN A 15 6.84 -8.22 0.80
N ALA A 16 5.79 -8.22 -0.03
CA ALA A 16 4.58 -7.46 0.24
C ALA A 16 3.94 -7.86 1.58
N LEU A 17 3.87 -9.17 1.87
CA LEU A 17 3.32 -9.70 3.11
C LEU A 17 4.22 -9.41 4.32
N PHE A 18 5.54 -9.59 4.21
CA PHE A 18 6.46 -9.22 5.30
C PHE A 18 6.40 -7.73 5.63
N PHE A 19 6.18 -6.88 4.63
CA PHE A 19 6.07 -5.44 4.85
C PHE A 19 4.76 -5.05 5.55
N VAL A 20 3.73 -5.90 5.53
CA VAL A 20 2.51 -5.70 6.36
C VAL A 20 2.84 -5.77 7.85
N ASP A 21 3.75 -6.66 8.25
CA ASP A 21 4.17 -6.78 9.66
C ASP A 21 4.94 -5.54 10.14
N PHE A 22 5.66 -4.86 9.24
CA PHE A 22 6.25 -3.55 9.54
C PHE A 22 5.17 -2.52 9.90
N TRP A 23 4.07 -2.46 9.15
CA TRP A 23 2.98 -1.51 9.43
C TRP A 23 2.30 -1.78 10.77
N PHE A 24 2.15 -3.04 11.18
CA PHE A 24 1.63 -3.38 12.50
C PHE A 24 2.57 -2.97 13.63
N GLN A 25 3.88 -3.13 13.43
CA GLN A 25 4.89 -2.66 14.38
C GLN A 25 4.92 -1.13 14.45
N LEU A 26 4.78 -0.46 13.31
CA LEU A 26 4.65 1.00 13.28
C LEU A 26 3.38 1.47 13.98
N ALA A 27 2.24 0.81 13.75
CA ALA A 27 0.98 1.13 14.44
C ALA A 27 1.14 1.02 15.97
N ARG A 28 1.76 -0.05 16.46
CA ARG A 28 2.10 -0.21 17.89
C ARG A 28 3.08 0.83 18.40
N TRP A 29 4.08 1.19 17.60
CA TRP A 29 5.04 2.24 17.96
C TRP A 29 4.35 3.59 18.09
N ILE A 30 3.51 3.97 17.12
CA ILE A 30 2.76 5.23 17.16
C ILE A 30 1.76 5.22 18.33
N ASP A 31 1.05 4.12 18.57
CA ASP A 31 0.18 3.91 19.74
C ASP A 31 0.93 4.24 21.06
N SER A 32 2.09 3.62 21.30
CA SER A 32 2.91 3.90 22.49
C SER A 32 3.45 5.35 22.54
N THR A 33 3.86 5.89 21.40
CA THR A 33 4.48 7.23 21.32
C THR A 33 3.45 8.35 21.43
N ILE A 34 2.24 8.17 20.87
CA ILE A 34 1.14 9.13 20.95
C ILE A 34 0.54 9.13 22.35
N LEU A 35 0.34 7.97 22.98
CA LEU A 35 -0.13 7.93 24.37
C LEU A 35 0.92 8.54 25.31
N ASP A 36 2.21 8.29 25.10
CA ASP A 36 3.27 8.97 25.85
C ASP A 36 3.36 10.47 25.51
N ALA A 37 2.99 10.93 24.33
CA ALA A 37 2.94 12.38 24.04
C ALA A 37 1.67 13.06 24.58
N LEU A 38 0.52 12.37 24.58
CA LEU A 38 -0.78 12.87 25.06
C LEU A 38 -0.92 12.77 26.59
N TYR A 39 -0.35 11.74 27.21
CA TYR A 39 -0.42 11.50 28.66
C TYR A 39 0.96 11.61 29.35
N GLY A 40 2.07 11.56 28.62
CA GLY A 40 3.44 11.44 29.15
C GLY A 40 4.38 12.60 28.79
N TRP A 41 3.87 13.83 28.82
CA TRP A 41 4.63 15.00 29.30
C TRP A 41 3.82 15.68 30.41
N GLY A 42 3.36 14.88 31.39
CA GLY A 42 2.52 15.42 32.45
C GLY A 42 1.78 14.45 33.36
N PHE A 43 2.03 13.13 33.34
CA PHE A 43 1.54 12.26 34.41
C PHE A 43 2.44 12.33 35.67
N GLY A 44 2.67 13.55 36.17
CA GLY A 44 3.62 13.82 37.27
C GLY A 44 3.51 15.18 38.00
N ALA A 45 2.66 16.11 37.55
CA ALA A 45 2.23 17.32 38.27
C ALA A 45 1.04 17.87 37.46
N ASP A 46 -0.23 17.69 37.80
CA ASP A 46 -0.91 17.78 39.08
C ASP A 46 -2.10 16.81 39.06
N ARG A 47 -2.14 15.86 39.99
CA ARG A 47 -3.42 15.23 40.34
C ARG A 47 -4.14 16.16 41.30
N PRO A 48 -5.39 16.52 41.00
CA PRO A 48 -6.41 16.41 42.03
C PRO A 48 -7.52 15.50 41.52
N HIS A 49 -7.55 14.29 42.10
CA HIS A 49 -8.77 13.50 42.15
C HIS A 49 -9.82 14.29 42.93
N THR A 50 -10.61 15.10 42.26
CA THR A 50 -11.93 15.60 42.69
C THR A 50 -12.38 16.58 41.62
N ASN A 51 -13.39 16.23 40.83
CA ASN A 51 -14.45 17.16 40.43
C ASN A 51 -15.51 16.35 39.67
N PHE A 52 -16.58 16.03 40.39
CA PHE A 52 -17.85 15.60 39.84
C PHE A 52 -18.44 16.73 38.98
N ASP A 53 -17.96 16.88 37.75
CA ASP A 53 -18.60 17.73 36.74
C ASP A 53 -19.08 16.84 35.56
N PRO A 54 -20.40 16.61 35.44
CA PRO A 54 -21.00 15.76 34.40
C PRO A 54 -20.67 16.21 32.97
N LEU A 55 -20.35 17.50 32.76
CA LEU A 55 -20.12 18.07 31.43
C LEU A 55 -18.65 17.91 30.99
N ILE A 56 -17.70 17.97 31.93
CA ILE A 56 -16.28 17.67 31.69
C ILE A 56 -16.06 16.16 31.49
N GLY A 57 -16.80 15.32 32.22
CA GLY A 57 -16.78 13.86 32.04
C GLY A 57 -17.33 13.43 30.68
N LEU A 58 -18.36 14.10 30.16
CA LEU A 58 -18.91 13.82 28.83
C LEU A 58 -17.94 14.21 27.71
N ASN A 59 -17.21 15.33 27.85
CA ASN A 59 -16.18 15.74 26.90
C ASN A 59 -15.00 14.76 26.85
N ASN A 60 -14.51 14.33 28.02
CA ASN A 60 -13.47 13.31 28.11
C ASN A 60 -13.96 11.94 27.61
N ALA A 61 -15.23 11.57 27.80
CA ALA A 61 -15.79 10.32 27.29
C ALA A 61 -15.84 10.28 25.75
N PHE A 62 -16.19 11.40 25.10
CA PHE A 62 -16.11 11.50 23.64
C PHE A 62 -14.66 11.51 23.13
N GLY A 63 -13.74 12.19 23.84
CA GLY A 63 -12.32 12.21 23.51
C GLY A 63 -11.65 10.84 23.64
N ASP A 64 -11.97 10.11 24.70
CA ASP A 64 -11.43 8.77 24.98
C ASP A 64 -12.02 7.70 24.03
N MET A 65 -13.31 7.84 23.68
CA MET A 65 -13.94 7.02 22.64
C MET A 65 -13.33 7.29 21.26
N LEU A 66 -13.06 8.55 20.93
CA LEU A 66 -12.41 8.93 19.66
C LEU A 66 -10.97 8.43 19.60
N LEU A 67 -10.21 8.52 20.69
CA LEU A 67 -8.87 7.95 20.78
C LEU A 67 -8.90 6.44 20.59
N ASN A 68 -9.75 5.70 21.31
CA ASN A 68 -9.91 4.25 21.10
C ASN A 68 -10.25 3.90 19.65
N PHE A 69 -11.11 4.69 19.00
CA PHE A 69 -11.45 4.48 17.59
C PHE A 69 -10.25 4.72 16.67
N VAL A 70 -9.54 5.84 16.81
CA VAL A 70 -8.35 6.16 16.00
C VAL A 70 -7.29 5.08 16.19
N MET A 71 -7.07 4.65 17.42
CA MET A 71 -6.08 3.63 17.79
C MET A 71 -6.39 2.29 17.13
N ALA A 72 -7.66 1.86 17.15
CA ALA A 72 -8.10 0.67 16.44
C ALA A 72 -7.99 0.82 14.91
N MET A 73 -8.32 2.00 14.38
CA MET A 73 -8.26 2.27 12.94
C MET A 73 -6.83 2.24 12.38
N MET A 74 -5.81 2.59 13.16
CA MET A 74 -4.41 2.56 12.69
C MET A 74 -3.96 1.15 12.29
N PHE A 75 -4.47 0.12 12.94
CA PHE A 75 -4.21 -1.28 12.59
C PHE A 75 -4.91 -1.74 11.31
N ILE A 76 -5.91 -1.01 10.83
CA ILE A 76 -6.64 -1.35 9.60
C ILE A 76 -6.17 -0.45 8.45
N VAL A 77 -6.13 0.87 8.67
CA VAL A 77 -5.85 1.87 7.65
C VAL A 77 -4.42 1.75 7.10
N LEU A 78 -3.41 1.59 7.95
CA LEU A 78 -2.01 1.53 7.49
C LEU A 78 -1.72 0.28 6.64
N PRO A 79 -2.09 -0.95 7.06
CA PRO A 79 -1.92 -2.13 6.22
C PRO A 79 -2.77 -2.08 4.94
N THR A 80 -4.00 -1.59 5.05
CA THR A 80 -4.92 -1.53 3.89
C THR A 80 -4.42 -0.52 2.86
N PHE A 81 -3.92 0.62 3.29
CA PHE A 81 -3.28 1.61 2.44
C PHE A 81 -2.12 0.99 1.64
N TRP A 82 -1.26 0.23 2.31
CA TRP A 82 -0.13 -0.43 1.65
C TRP A 82 -0.56 -1.45 0.61
N VAL A 83 -1.51 -2.34 0.94
CA VAL A 83 -2.02 -3.35 0.01
C VAL A 83 -2.71 -2.69 -1.19
N MET A 84 -3.49 -1.63 -0.96
CA MET A 84 -4.14 -0.85 -2.01
C MET A 84 -3.13 -0.16 -2.93
N ALA A 85 -2.06 0.41 -2.36
CA ALA A 85 -0.98 1.04 -3.13
C ALA A 85 -0.24 0.01 -4.01
N LEU A 86 0.01 -1.20 -3.48
CA LEU A 86 0.59 -2.30 -4.25
C LEU A 86 -0.34 -2.78 -5.37
N ALA A 87 -1.64 -2.90 -5.11
CA ALA A 87 -2.62 -3.24 -6.13
C ALA A 87 -2.65 -2.18 -7.26
N TRP A 88 -2.63 -0.90 -6.90
CA TRP A 88 -2.57 0.20 -7.86
C TRP A 88 -1.27 0.18 -8.70
N ALA A 89 -0.13 -0.01 -8.06
CA ALA A 89 1.17 -0.13 -8.74
C ALA A 89 1.24 -1.35 -9.67
N GLY A 90 0.63 -2.47 -9.26
CA GLY A 90 0.50 -3.68 -10.06
C GLY A 90 -0.34 -3.46 -11.33
N VAL A 91 -1.51 -2.83 -11.19
CA VAL A 91 -2.38 -2.48 -12.33
C VAL A 91 -1.66 -1.55 -13.31
N ARG A 92 -0.96 -0.52 -12.80
CA ARG A 92 -0.25 0.43 -13.66
C ARG A 92 0.91 -0.22 -14.42
N THR A 93 1.71 -1.03 -13.73
CA THR A 93 2.80 -1.78 -14.37
C THR A 93 2.27 -2.77 -15.40
N GLY A 94 1.16 -3.46 -15.10
CA GLY A 94 0.48 -4.35 -16.04
C GLY A 94 0.02 -3.64 -17.32
N ASN A 95 -0.58 -2.46 -17.17
CA ASN A 95 -1.02 -1.65 -18.32
C ASN A 95 0.15 -1.20 -19.20
N ILE A 96 1.29 -0.83 -18.61
CA ILE A 96 2.50 -0.44 -19.35
C ILE A 96 3.06 -1.64 -20.13
N VAL A 97 3.18 -2.80 -19.49
CA VAL A 97 3.68 -4.03 -20.12
C VAL A 97 2.74 -4.48 -21.24
N GLN A 98 1.43 -4.43 -21.03
CA GLN A 98 0.44 -4.72 -22.05
C GLN A 98 0.58 -3.77 -23.24
N GLY A 99 0.69 -2.46 -22.99
CA GLY A 99 0.90 -1.45 -24.04
C GLY A 99 2.18 -1.68 -24.84
N LEU A 100 3.28 -2.04 -24.18
CA LEU A 100 4.54 -2.38 -24.84
C LEU A 100 4.42 -3.66 -25.68
N SER A 101 3.72 -4.68 -25.18
CA SER A 101 3.49 -5.92 -25.92
C SER A 101 2.65 -5.70 -27.18
N THR A 102 1.61 -4.86 -27.09
CA THR A 102 0.77 -4.47 -28.24
C THR A 102 1.60 -3.69 -29.25
N ALA A 103 2.35 -2.68 -28.83
CA ALA A 103 3.21 -1.89 -29.70
C ALA A 103 4.27 -2.75 -30.42
N THR A 104 4.85 -3.72 -29.71
CA THR A 104 5.83 -4.67 -30.28
C THR A 104 5.16 -5.62 -31.28
N SER A 105 3.95 -6.09 -30.97
CA SER A 105 3.16 -6.94 -31.89
C SER A 105 2.77 -6.18 -33.16
N ASP A 106 2.32 -4.93 -33.03
CA ASP A 106 1.98 -4.08 -34.17
C ASP A 106 3.21 -3.75 -35.01
N ALA A 107 4.36 -3.45 -34.38
CA ALA A 107 5.64 -3.27 -35.08
C ALA A 107 6.07 -4.54 -35.82
N LYS A 108 5.91 -5.71 -35.21
CA LYS A 108 6.18 -7.01 -35.85
C LYS A 108 5.23 -7.26 -37.03
N GLY A 109 3.94 -6.93 -36.88
CA GLY A 109 2.95 -7.03 -37.94
C GLY A 109 3.23 -6.09 -39.12
N ALA A 110 3.60 -4.84 -38.83
CA ALA A 110 4.00 -3.86 -39.83
C ALA A 110 5.30 -4.27 -40.55
N GLY A 111 6.30 -4.73 -39.80
CA GLY A 111 7.55 -5.26 -40.36
C GLY A 111 7.32 -6.50 -41.23
N GLY A 112 6.43 -7.42 -40.82
CA GLY A 112 6.04 -8.60 -41.60
C GLY A 112 5.33 -8.26 -42.90
N ARG A 113 4.43 -7.26 -42.89
CA ARG A 113 3.77 -6.76 -44.11
C ARG A 113 4.75 -6.04 -45.04
N GLY A 114 5.66 -5.24 -44.49
CA GLY A 114 6.72 -4.56 -45.26
C GLY A 114 7.71 -5.54 -45.90
N ALA A 115 8.16 -6.55 -45.15
CA ALA A 115 8.98 -7.63 -45.67
C ALA A 115 8.24 -8.47 -46.73
N GLY A 116 6.94 -8.71 -46.54
CA GLY A 116 6.09 -9.38 -47.53
C GLY A 116 5.93 -8.58 -48.83
N MET A 117 5.75 -7.26 -48.75
CA MET A 117 5.70 -6.37 -49.91
C MET A 117 7.06 -6.30 -50.64
N ALA A 118 8.16 -6.24 -49.88
CA ALA A 118 9.51 -6.25 -50.46
C ALA A 118 9.81 -7.58 -51.18
N MET A 119 9.47 -8.72 -50.57
CA MET A 119 9.64 -10.04 -51.20
C MET A 119 8.75 -10.22 -52.43
N SER A 120 7.51 -9.73 -52.39
CA SER A 120 6.61 -9.81 -53.55
C SER A 120 6.99 -8.85 -54.69
N ALA A 121 7.65 -7.73 -54.39
CA ALA A 121 8.26 -6.85 -55.39
C ALA A 121 9.51 -7.48 -56.04
N VAL A 122 10.34 -8.18 -55.26
CA VAL A 122 11.51 -8.91 -55.76
C VAL A 122 11.10 -10.13 -56.59
N SER A 123 10.08 -10.87 -56.17
CA SER A 123 9.54 -12.03 -56.90
C SER A 123 8.80 -11.67 -58.19
N LYS A 124 8.49 -10.39 -58.42
CA LYS A 124 7.85 -9.91 -59.66
C LYS A 124 8.85 -9.44 -60.72
N LYS A 125 10.14 -9.47 -60.44
CA LYS A 125 11.22 -9.33 -61.42
C LYS A 125 11.66 -10.70 -61.91
#